data_AF-A0A1J0RBE5-F1
#
_entry.id   AF-A0A1J0RBE5-F1
#
_cell.length_a   1.000
_cell.length_b   1.000
_cell.length_c   1.000
_cell.angle_alpha   90.00
_cell.angle_beta   90.00
_cell.angle_gamma   90.00
#
_symmetry.space_group_name_H-M   'P 1'
#
loop_
_entity.id
_entity.type
_entity.pdbx_description
1 polymer ?
#
loop_
_entity_poly.entity_id
_entity_poly.type
_entity_poly.pdbx_seq_one_letter_code
_entity_poly.pdbx_strand_id
1 'polypeptide(L)'
;MSHERTFLAAYFCAMLIAEQASPAAPSFSETGIKRLCTVAADMVNIEGIAREKLNVLGKSLTAAQAAEATLTAASLATANDNESYVYAAAAANARRCATRATQQLSDIAGTALAATSVASKAAGHLSELAELLLTTSKQSGTANIKCIVQDGTTTVTTADAIDKLGCPAAKRKAPTAKSVADLKTLKATGIETMTSDETLTESTSNNNCAFLASDNNNKDSLWHDGAGDTKTATIGHGMITLAFSNTKTASTAKTTKLNNIGTAWTTTKTGRNDELFKTIGALITAAPVYCGDSKEATIEKFIQAADTAEAITGLFKPKPGKSTLEQATELVNSIAKKSAPGHEDLKSLLDKVKIPKIEDGIAKAEELKNVKWETESTDRIIGSL
;
A
#
# COMPACT_ATOMS: atom_id res chain seq x y z
N MET A 1 16.00 -11.55 -21.25
CA MET A 1 14.62 -11.82 -20.77
C MET A 1 13.51 -10.98 -21.44
N SER A 2 13.80 -9.95 -22.27
CA SER A 2 12.76 -9.20 -23.01
C SER A 2 12.41 -9.80 -24.39
N HIS A 3 13.20 -10.75 -24.91
CA HIS A 3 12.93 -11.40 -26.21
C HIS A 3 12.10 -12.67 -26.07
N GLU A 4 12.21 -13.43 -24.97
CA GLU A 4 11.47 -14.68 -24.80
C GLU A 4 9.96 -14.48 -24.58
N ARG A 5 9.54 -13.36 -23.97
CA ARG A 5 8.12 -13.03 -23.74
C ARG A 5 7.39 -12.68 -25.04
N THR A 6 8.06 -11.98 -25.95
CA THR A 6 7.50 -11.61 -27.26
C THR A 6 7.34 -12.82 -28.16
N PHE A 7 8.24 -13.81 -28.04
CA PHE A 7 8.15 -15.06 -28.80
C PHE A 7 6.97 -15.93 -28.37
N LEU A 8 6.66 -16.03 -27.07
CA LEU A 8 5.51 -16.83 -26.61
C LEU A 8 4.17 -16.23 -27.06
N ALA A 9 4.01 -14.91 -26.93
CA ALA A 9 2.79 -14.20 -27.37
C ALA A 9 2.62 -14.24 -28.90
N ALA A 10 3.71 -14.09 -29.65
CA ALA A 10 3.70 -14.21 -31.10
C ALA A 10 3.40 -15.64 -31.59
N TYR A 11 3.90 -16.66 -30.89
CA TYR A 11 3.64 -18.07 -31.23
C TYR A 11 2.19 -18.47 -30.90
N PHE A 12 1.64 -17.96 -29.79
CA PHE A 12 0.22 -18.15 -29.44
C PHE A 12 -0.70 -17.43 -30.44
N CYS A 13 -0.35 -16.21 -30.87
CA CYS A 13 -1.04 -15.52 -31.96
C CYS A 13 -0.95 -16.29 -33.28
N ALA A 14 0.22 -16.85 -33.62
CA ALA A 14 0.39 -17.62 -34.86
C ALA A 14 -0.47 -18.90 -34.90
N MET A 15 -0.65 -19.60 -33.77
CA MET A 15 -1.58 -20.73 -33.70
C MET A 15 -3.05 -20.32 -33.80
N LEU A 16 -3.43 -19.15 -33.28
CA LEU A 16 -4.78 -18.58 -33.44
C LEU A 16 -5.13 -18.18 -34.89
N ILE A 17 -4.12 -17.95 -35.75
CA ILE A 17 -4.28 -17.45 -37.12
C ILE A 17 -4.47 -18.59 -38.15
N ALA A 18 -4.10 -19.83 -37.83
CA ALA A 18 -3.97 -20.90 -38.83
C ALA A 18 -5.28 -21.54 -39.31
N GLU A 19 -6.44 -21.30 -38.68
CA GLU A 19 -7.69 -22.00 -39.04
C GLU A 19 -8.88 -21.04 -39.19
N GLN A 20 -9.11 -20.55 -40.41
CA GLN A 20 -10.32 -19.80 -40.79
C GLN A 20 -11.58 -20.68 -40.91
N ALA A 21 -11.67 -21.77 -40.14
CA ALA A 21 -12.84 -22.63 -40.03
C ALA A 21 -13.00 -23.24 -38.62
N SER A 22 -12.55 -22.54 -37.57
CA SER A 22 -12.56 -23.06 -36.20
C SER A 22 -13.77 -22.64 -35.35
N PRO A 23 -14.16 -23.46 -34.34
CA PRO A 23 -15.30 -23.24 -33.45
C PRO A 23 -15.31 -21.84 -32.83
N ALA A 24 -16.48 -21.18 -32.75
CA ALA A 24 -16.61 -19.91 -32.06
C ALA A 24 -17.61 -20.02 -30.91
N ALA A 25 -17.24 -19.46 -29.77
CA ALA A 25 -17.99 -19.46 -28.51
C ALA A 25 -18.46 -18.04 -28.14
N PRO A 26 -19.19 -17.85 -27.03
CA PRO A 26 -19.62 -16.53 -26.63
C PRO A 26 -18.47 -15.54 -26.40
N SER A 27 -18.64 -14.31 -26.87
CA SER A 27 -17.76 -13.19 -26.58
C SER A 27 -17.90 -12.76 -25.13
N PHE A 28 -16.88 -12.08 -24.59
CA PHE A 28 -16.99 -11.38 -23.32
C PHE A 28 -17.73 -10.04 -23.51
N SER A 29 -18.53 -9.68 -22.52
CA SER A 29 -19.14 -8.36 -22.40
C SER A 29 -18.10 -7.31 -22.02
N GLU A 30 -18.22 -6.10 -22.57
CA GLU A 30 -17.33 -4.99 -22.25
C GLU A 30 -17.43 -4.61 -20.76
N THR A 31 -18.63 -4.62 -20.20
CA THR A 31 -18.84 -4.38 -18.76
C THR A 31 -18.16 -5.45 -17.90
N GLY A 32 -18.23 -6.73 -18.30
CA GLY A 32 -17.55 -7.81 -17.60
C GLY A 32 -16.03 -7.62 -17.56
N ILE A 33 -15.43 -7.25 -18.69
CA ILE A 33 -13.98 -6.97 -18.75
C ILE A 33 -13.62 -5.70 -17.97
N LYS A 34 -14.41 -4.63 -18.06
CA LYS A 34 -14.19 -3.40 -17.27
C LYS A 34 -14.21 -3.65 -15.76
N ARG A 35 -15.07 -4.55 -15.29
CA ARG A 35 -15.12 -4.95 -13.90
C ARG A 35 -13.79 -5.60 -13.46
N LEU A 36 -13.29 -6.57 -14.22
CA LEU A 36 -12.01 -7.23 -13.94
C LEU A 36 -10.83 -6.23 -13.99
N CYS A 37 -10.84 -5.35 -14.98
CA CYS A 37 -9.86 -4.28 -15.10
C CYS A 37 -9.86 -3.32 -13.90
N THR A 38 -11.05 -3.00 -13.36
CA THR A 38 -11.16 -2.16 -12.15
C THR A 38 -10.57 -2.85 -10.93
N VAL A 39 -10.77 -4.17 -10.79
CA VAL A 39 -10.10 -4.96 -9.73
C VAL A 39 -8.59 -4.90 -9.91
N ALA A 40 -8.08 -5.10 -11.13
CA ALA A 40 -6.66 -4.96 -11.43
C ALA A 40 -6.12 -3.56 -11.06
N ALA A 41 -6.90 -2.51 -11.33
CA ALA A 41 -6.57 -1.12 -10.98
C ALA A 41 -6.43 -0.90 -9.47
N ASP A 42 -7.25 -1.53 -8.64
CA ASP A 42 -7.09 -1.46 -7.18
C ASP A 42 -5.88 -2.25 -6.69
N MET A 43 -5.63 -3.44 -7.25
CA MET A 43 -4.49 -4.26 -6.88
C MET A 43 -3.18 -3.52 -7.12
N VAL A 44 -3.08 -2.79 -8.23
CA VAL A 44 -1.91 -1.94 -8.49
C VAL A 44 -1.86 -0.67 -7.63
N ASN A 45 -2.93 -0.29 -6.94
CA ASN A 45 -2.91 0.87 -6.02
C ASN A 45 -2.35 0.53 -4.64
N ILE A 46 -2.14 -0.76 -4.33
CA ILE A 46 -1.52 -1.22 -3.08
C ILE A 46 -0.11 -0.67 -2.89
N GLU A 47 0.65 -0.44 -3.96
CA GLU A 47 1.97 0.23 -3.89
C GLU A 47 1.88 1.69 -3.45
N GLY A 48 0.77 2.38 -3.72
CA GLY A 48 0.55 3.75 -3.23
C GLY A 48 0.30 3.77 -1.72
N ILE A 49 -0.42 2.77 -1.20
CA ILE A 49 -0.65 2.59 0.24
C ILE A 49 0.66 2.21 0.95
N ALA A 50 1.45 1.31 0.36
CA ALA A 50 2.79 0.99 0.83
C ALA A 50 3.68 2.22 0.90
N ARG A 51 3.71 3.03 -0.17
CA ARG A 51 4.49 4.27 -0.22
C ARG A 51 4.07 5.23 0.88
N GLU A 52 2.77 5.40 1.13
CA GLU A 52 2.31 6.31 2.18
C GLU A 52 2.79 5.87 3.57
N LYS A 53 2.66 4.58 3.91
CA LYS A 53 3.12 4.07 5.21
C LYS A 53 4.63 4.22 5.38
N LEU A 54 5.41 3.95 4.34
CA LEU A 54 6.87 4.15 4.37
C LEU A 54 7.25 5.63 4.48
N ASN A 55 6.52 6.53 3.80
CA ASN A 55 6.73 7.97 3.93
C ASN A 55 6.44 8.46 5.36
N VAL A 56 5.37 7.99 5.98
CA VAL A 56 5.01 8.34 7.38
C VAL A 56 6.12 7.92 8.35
N LEU A 57 6.67 6.72 8.19
CA LEU A 57 7.80 6.26 9.00
C LEU A 57 9.07 7.08 8.74
N GLY A 58 9.39 7.36 7.48
CA GLY A 58 10.54 8.18 7.12
C GLY A 58 10.47 9.58 7.73
N LYS A 59 9.32 10.24 7.60
CA LYS A 59 9.07 11.55 8.24
C LYS A 59 9.17 11.47 9.75
N SER A 60 8.54 10.46 10.36
CA SER A 60 8.57 10.26 11.82
C SER A 60 9.99 10.04 12.34
N LEU A 61 10.81 9.27 11.62
CA LEU A 61 12.20 9.02 11.98
C LEU A 61 13.04 10.30 11.91
N THR A 62 12.98 11.01 10.79
CA THR A 62 13.73 12.28 10.62
C THR A 62 13.31 13.31 11.67
N ALA A 63 12.00 13.44 11.91
CA ALA A 63 11.45 14.36 12.89
C ALA A 63 11.90 14.01 14.33
N ALA A 64 11.88 12.72 14.69
CA ALA A 64 12.33 12.24 16.00
C ALA A 64 13.83 12.42 16.23
N GLN A 65 14.66 12.17 15.22
CA GLN A 65 16.11 12.38 15.32
C GLN A 65 16.45 13.87 15.49
N ALA A 66 15.79 14.75 14.72
CA ALA A 66 15.97 16.18 14.85
C ALA A 66 15.52 16.69 16.24
N ALA A 67 14.41 16.16 16.76
CA ALA A 67 13.92 16.49 18.10
C ALA A 67 14.86 15.99 19.20
N GLU A 68 15.36 14.74 19.10
CA GLU A 68 16.35 14.18 20.02
C GLU A 68 17.59 15.07 20.09
N ALA A 69 18.17 15.44 18.93
CA ALA A 69 19.35 16.29 18.88
C ALA A 69 19.10 17.67 19.53
N THR A 70 17.97 18.29 19.21
CA THR A 70 17.56 19.59 19.75
C THR A 70 17.39 19.55 21.28
N LEU A 71 16.67 18.55 21.78
CA LEU A 71 16.40 18.38 23.21
C LEU A 71 17.65 17.97 23.98
N THR A 72 18.54 17.17 23.38
CA THR A 72 19.84 16.82 23.97
C THR A 72 20.71 18.07 24.09
N ALA A 73 20.82 18.87 23.03
CA ALA A 73 21.58 20.12 23.08
C ALA A 73 21.03 21.07 24.15
N ALA A 74 19.71 21.19 24.25
CA ALA A 74 19.07 21.98 25.31
C ALA A 74 19.39 21.46 26.71
N SER A 75 19.39 20.14 26.90
CA SER A 75 19.73 19.52 28.19
C SER A 75 21.17 19.79 28.62
N LEU A 76 22.11 19.85 27.67
CA LEU A 76 23.53 20.09 27.94
C LEU A 76 23.85 21.59 28.12
N ALA A 77 23.08 22.46 27.48
CA ALA A 77 23.33 23.90 27.47
C ALA A 77 22.61 24.66 28.60
N THR A 78 21.54 24.11 29.16
CA THR A 78 20.86 24.75 30.30
C THR A 78 21.72 24.67 31.56
N ALA A 79 21.81 25.78 32.28
CA ALA A 79 22.50 25.85 33.57
C ALA A 79 21.64 25.34 34.75
N ASN A 80 20.37 25.03 34.49
CA ASN A 80 19.43 24.55 35.49
C ASN A 80 19.31 23.02 35.40
N ASP A 81 19.87 22.31 36.39
CA ASP A 81 19.85 20.84 36.45
C ASP A 81 18.44 20.26 36.28
N ASN A 82 17.42 20.93 36.85
CA ASN A 82 16.03 20.47 36.76
C ASN A 82 15.48 20.57 35.34
N GLU A 83 15.78 21.65 34.62
CA GLU A 83 15.44 21.79 33.20
C GLU A 83 16.23 20.78 32.36
N SER A 84 17.50 20.54 32.71
CA SER A 84 18.36 19.55 32.04
C SER A 84 17.71 18.16 32.09
N TYR A 85 17.21 17.73 33.25
CA TYR A 85 16.51 16.45 33.39
C TYR A 85 15.24 16.37 32.55
N VAL A 86 14.44 17.45 32.46
CA VAL A 86 13.22 17.47 31.63
C VAL A 86 13.55 17.36 30.15
N TYR A 87 14.52 18.14 29.66
CA TYR A 87 14.91 18.09 28.25
C TYR A 87 15.59 16.76 27.89
N ALA A 88 16.43 16.20 28.77
CA ALA A 88 17.06 14.90 28.58
C ALA A 88 16.01 13.77 28.53
N ALA A 89 14.97 13.84 29.37
CA ALA A 89 13.86 12.89 29.35
C ALA A 89 13.05 12.96 28.05
N ALA A 90 12.73 14.17 27.60
CA ALA A 90 12.07 14.39 26.31
C ALA A 90 12.93 13.87 25.14
N ALA A 91 14.25 14.12 25.17
CA ALA A 91 15.20 13.59 24.18
C ALA A 91 15.21 12.06 24.17
N ALA A 92 15.22 11.42 25.33
CA ALA A 92 15.16 9.96 25.44
C ALA A 92 13.86 9.38 24.87
N ASN A 93 12.72 10.06 25.07
CA ASN A 93 11.44 9.66 24.48
C ASN A 93 11.43 9.82 22.96
N ALA A 94 11.99 10.91 22.43
CA ALA A 94 12.19 11.10 20.98
C ALA A 94 13.06 9.99 20.39
N ARG A 95 14.20 9.68 21.02
CA ARG A 95 15.09 8.58 20.64
C ARG A 95 14.38 7.23 20.61
N ARG A 96 13.62 6.91 21.67
CA ARG A 96 12.82 5.67 21.74
C ARG A 96 11.80 5.60 20.60
N CYS A 97 11.21 6.74 20.22
CA CYS A 97 10.33 6.80 19.06
C CYS A 97 11.08 6.54 17.76
N ALA A 98 12.24 7.19 17.54
CA ALA A 98 13.10 6.96 16.39
C ALA A 98 13.50 5.48 16.26
N THR A 99 13.93 4.83 17.35
CA THR A 99 14.27 3.40 17.36
C THR A 99 13.08 2.53 16.95
N ARG A 100 11.88 2.80 17.48
CA ARG A 100 10.65 2.07 17.08
C ARG A 100 10.29 2.31 15.62
N ALA A 101 10.40 3.54 15.13
CA ALA A 101 10.15 3.88 13.73
C ALA A 101 11.13 3.14 12.79
N THR A 102 12.42 3.08 13.14
CA THR A 102 13.44 2.33 12.39
C THR A 102 13.16 0.83 12.37
N GLN A 103 12.81 0.24 13.51
CA GLN A 103 12.47 -1.18 13.57
C GLN A 103 11.26 -1.48 12.67
N GLN A 104 10.21 -0.68 12.78
CA GLN A 104 9.01 -0.84 11.95
C GLN A 104 9.24 -0.55 10.47
N LEU A 105 10.23 0.28 10.12
CA LEU A 105 10.57 0.52 8.72
C LEU A 105 10.95 -0.79 8.02
N SER A 106 11.73 -1.65 8.68
CA SER A 106 12.07 -2.97 8.14
C SER A 106 10.84 -3.87 8.00
N ASP A 107 10.03 -3.96 9.06
CA ASP A 107 8.85 -4.83 9.10
C ASP A 107 7.78 -4.41 8.08
N ILE A 108 7.49 -3.11 8.00
CA ILE A 108 6.52 -2.54 7.05
C ILE A 108 7.09 -2.60 5.63
N ALA A 109 8.39 -2.41 5.40
CA ALA A 109 8.97 -2.60 4.08
C ALA A 109 8.82 -4.04 3.58
N GLY A 110 9.08 -5.04 4.44
CA GLY A 110 8.86 -6.45 4.12
C GLY A 110 7.39 -6.75 3.81
N THR A 111 6.48 -6.28 4.65
CA THR A 111 5.03 -6.44 4.48
C THR A 111 4.53 -5.75 3.20
N ALA A 112 5.03 -4.54 2.92
CA ALA A 112 4.73 -3.79 1.72
C ALA A 112 5.20 -4.50 0.46
N LEU A 113 6.43 -5.03 0.46
CA LEU A 113 6.96 -5.79 -0.68
C LEU A 113 6.13 -7.04 -0.94
N ALA A 114 5.75 -7.78 0.10
CA ALA A 114 4.90 -8.95 -0.03
C ALA A 114 3.54 -8.58 -0.63
N ALA A 115 2.84 -7.61 -0.04
CA ALA A 115 1.53 -7.16 -0.49
C ALA A 115 1.54 -6.62 -1.93
N THR A 116 2.50 -5.76 -2.26
CA THR A 116 2.63 -5.19 -3.62
C THR A 116 2.99 -6.25 -4.65
N SER A 117 3.80 -7.25 -4.30
CA SER A 117 4.16 -8.35 -5.19
C SER A 117 2.95 -9.21 -5.52
N VAL A 118 2.19 -9.66 -4.51
CA VAL A 118 1.00 -10.49 -4.76
C VAL A 118 -0.11 -9.72 -5.49
N ALA A 119 -0.31 -8.45 -5.14
CA ALA A 119 -1.30 -7.60 -5.79
C ALA A 119 -0.92 -7.32 -7.25
N SER A 120 0.35 -7.01 -7.54
CA SER A 120 0.83 -6.78 -8.91
C SER A 120 0.72 -8.04 -9.78
N LYS A 121 0.97 -9.23 -9.19
CA LYS A 121 0.75 -10.51 -9.89
C LYS A 121 -0.72 -10.71 -10.24
N ALA A 122 -1.64 -10.50 -9.27
CA ALA A 122 -3.07 -10.61 -9.51
C ALA A 122 -3.56 -9.62 -10.58
N ALA A 123 -3.11 -8.36 -10.51
CA ALA A 123 -3.40 -7.35 -11.51
C ALA A 123 -2.91 -7.76 -12.90
N GLY A 124 -1.66 -8.26 -13.00
CA GLY A 124 -1.09 -8.74 -14.25
C GLY A 124 -1.93 -9.87 -14.88
N HIS A 125 -2.36 -10.86 -14.09
CA HIS A 125 -3.21 -11.94 -14.62
C HIS A 125 -4.53 -11.44 -15.23
N LEU A 126 -5.11 -10.37 -14.69
CA LEU A 126 -6.35 -9.78 -15.18
C LEU A 126 -6.08 -8.90 -16.42
N SER A 127 -5.05 -8.06 -16.36
CA SER A 127 -4.66 -7.19 -17.48
C SER A 127 -4.26 -7.99 -18.72
N GLU A 128 -3.49 -9.06 -18.56
CA GLU A 128 -3.05 -9.91 -19.69
C GLU A 128 -4.22 -10.64 -20.34
N LEU A 129 -5.22 -11.07 -19.56
CA LEU A 129 -6.45 -11.61 -20.14
C LEU A 129 -7.19 -10.55 -20.96
N ALA A 130 -7.37 -9.35 -20.41
CA ALA A 130 -8.02 -8.26 -21.14
C ALA A 130 -7.25 -7.90 -22.41
N GLU A 131 -5.92 -7.88 -22.38
CA GLU A 131 -5.06 -7.60 -23.53
C GLU A 131 -5.15 -8.68 -24.60
N LEU A 132 -5.11 -9.96 -24.19
CA LEU A 132 -5.29 -11.09 -25.10
C LEU A 132 -6.64 -11.00 -25.82
N LEU A 133 -7.73 -10.86 -25.07
CA LEU A 133 -9.08 -10.79 -25.63
C LEU A 133 -9.28 -9.56 -26.53
N LEU A 134 -8.71 -8.41 -26.14
CA LEU A 134 -8.76 -7.19 -26.94
C LEU A 134 -7.98 -7.36 -28.25
N THR A 135 -6.75 -7.87 -28.17
CA THR A 135 -5.89 -8.12 -29.33
C THR A 135 -6.55 -9.08 -30.31
N THR A 136 -7.10 -10.20 -29.81
CA THR A 136 -7.86 -11.15 -30.62
C THR A 136 -9.05 -10.49 -31.32
N SER A 137 -9.76 -9.59 -30.62
CA SER A 137 -10.91 -8.86 -31.18
C SER A 137 -10.52 -7.85 -32.27
N LYS A 138 -9.27 -7.37 -32.28
CA LYS A 138 -8.79 -6.37 -33.25
C LYS A 138 -8.03 -6.97 -34.43
N GLN A 139 -7.45 -8.16 -34.29
CA GLN A 139 -6.71 -8.82 -35.38
C GLN A 139 -7.59 -9.22 -36.58
N SER A 140 -8.86 -9.57 -36.36
CA SER A 140 -9.71 -10.20 -37.38
C SER A 140 -10.23 -9.25 -38.48
N GLY A 141 -10.03 -7.93 -38.38
CA GLY A 141 -10.89 -7.00 -39.12
C GLY A 141 -12.38 -7.19 -38.75
N THR A 142 -13.28 -6.47 -39.39
CA THR A 142 -14.66 -6.26 -38.92
C THR A 142 -15.59 -7.49 -38.86
N ALA A 143 -15.22 -8.70 -39.30
CA ALA A 143 -16.20 -9.74 -39.61
C ALA A 143 -16.23 -11.00 -38.71
N ASN A 144 -15.10 -11.61 -38.31
CA ASN A 144 -15.14 -13.05 -37.99
C ASN A 144 -14.77 -13.45 -36.55
N ILE A 145 -13.82 -12.79 -35.87
CA ILE A 145 -13.43 -13.14 -34.49
C ILE A 145 -13.56 -11.90 -33.58
N LYS A 146 -14.44 -11.99 -32.57
CA LYS A 146 -14.72 -10.94 -31.58
C LYS A 146 -14.76 -11.57 -30.20
N CYS A 147 -13.78 -11.24 -29.36
CA CYS A 147 -13.72 -11.73 -27.99
C CYS A 147 -14.18 -10.72 -26.94
N ILE A 148 -14.27 -9.43 -27.28
CA ILE A 148 -14.90 -8.41 -26.45
C ILE A 148 -15.89 -7.63 -27.32
N VAL A 149 -17.15 -7.58 -26.89
CA VAL A 149 -18.23 -6.87 -27.59
C VAL A 149 -18.88 -5.84 -26.67
N GLN A 150 -19.49 -4.82 -27.28
CA GLN A 150 -20.35 -3.88 -26.57
C GLN A 150 -21.56 -4.63 -26.00
N ASP A 151 -21.93 -4.28 -24.76
CA ASP A 151 -22.98 -4.96 -24.02
C ASP A 151 -24.32 -4.97 -24.77
N GLY A 152 -24.99 -6.12 -24.80
CA GLY A 152 -26.26 -6.34 -25.48
C GLY A 152 -26.20 -6.30 -27.01
N THR A 153 -25.00 -6.36 -27.60
CA THR A 153 -24.81 -6.32 -29.06
C THR A 153 -23.87 -7.42 -29.58
N THR A 154 -23.62 -7.45 -30.88
CA THR A 154 -22.54 -8.23 -31.54
C THR A 154 -21.42 -7.35 -32.06
N THR A 155 -21.44 -6.06 -31.70
CA THR A 155 -20.47 -5.05 -32.13
C THR A 155 -19.22 -5.18 -31.28
N VAL A 156 -18.04 -5.24 -31.91
CA VAL A 156 -16.76 -5.27 -31.20
C VAL A 156 -16.60 -4.03 -30.31
N THR A 157 -15.92 -4.17 -29.17
CA THR A 157 -15.60 -3.02 -28.31
C THR A 157 -14.92 -1.89 -29.08
N THR A 158 -15.24 -0.64 -28.74
CA THR A 158 -14.56 0.55 -29.27
C THR A 158 -13.23 0.83 -28.60
N ALA A 159 -12.94 0.17 -27.47
CA ALA A 159 -11.63 0.29 -26.84
C ALA A 159 -10.53 -0.15 -27.81
N ASP A 160 -9.44 0.61 -27.88
CA ASP A 160 -8.25 0.36 -28.70
C ASP A 160 -7.03 -0.04 -27.85
N ALA A 161 -7.13 0.15 -26.53
CA ALA A 161 -6.13 -0.27 -25.55
C ALA A 161 -6.81 -0.68 -24.23
N ILE A 162 -6.12 -1.50 -23.43
CA ILE A 162 -6.67 -2.05 -22.18
C ILE A 162 -6.93 -0.98 -21.11
N ASP A 163 -6.23 0.15 -21.14
CA ASP A 163 -6.47 1.28 -20.23
C ASP A 163 -7.82 1.95 -20.49
N LYS A 164 -8.33 1.91 -21.73
CA LYS A 164 -9.71 2.32 -22.08
C LYS A 164 -10.77 1.38 -21.52
N LEU A 165 -10.39 0.13 -21.22
CA LEU A 165 -11.21 -0.82 -20.46
C LEU A 165 -11.02 -0.65 -18.93
N GLY A 166 -10.17 0.31 -18.50
CA GLY A 166 -9.91 0.59 -17.09
C GLY A 166 -8.80 -0.26 -16.47
N CYS A 167 -8.09 -1.08 -17.26
CA CYS A 167 -6.98 -1.87 -16.76
C CYS A 167 -5.77 -0.97 -16.46
N PRO A 168 -4.88 -1.36 -15.55
CA PRO A 168 -3.59 -0.70 -15.36
C PRO A 168 -2.81 -0.58 -16.67
N ALA A 169 -2.19 0.58 -16.90
CA ALA A 169 -1.29 0.77 -18.03
C ALA A 169 -0.07 -0.18 -17.94
N ALA A 170 0.38 -0.70 -19.09
CA ALA A 170 1.52 -1.62 -19.18
C ALA A 170 2.82 -1.02 -18.61
N LYS A 171 3.00 0.30 -18.72
CA LYS A 171 4.10 1.04 -18.10
C LYS A 171 3.55 1.92 -16.99
N ARG A 172 4.13 1.80 -15.80
CA ARG A 172 3.72 2.56 -14.63
C ARG A 172 4.82 3.50 -14.19
N LYS A 173 4.44 4.73 -13.84
CA LYS A 173 5.32 5.69 -13.16
C LYS A 173 5.47 5.26 -11.70
N ALA A 174 6.39 5.91 -10.97
CA ALA A 174 6.51 5.70 -9.54
C ALA A 174 5.13 5.89 -8.84
N PRO A 175 4.73 4.99 -7.93
CA PRO A 175 3.44 5.07 -7.23
C PRO A 175 3.30 6.41 -6.55
N THR A 176 2.18 7.11 -6.69
CA THR A 176 1.85 8.22 -5.77
C THR A 176 1.34 7.64 -4.44
N ALA A 177 1.51 8.39 -3.35
CA ALA A 177 0.93 8.01 -2.06
C ALA A 177 -0.60 7.90 -2.18
N LYS A 178 -1.17 6.86 -1.54
CA LYS A 178 -2.61 6.59 -1.53
C LYS A 178 -3.06 6.11 -0.16
N SER A 179 -4.34 6.29 0.11
CA SER A 179 -5.07 5.75 1.25
C SER A 179 -5.90 4.54 0.84
N VAL A 180 -6.41 3.80 1.83
CA VAL A 180 -7.35 2.70 1.60
C VAL A 180 -8.67 3.21 1.01
N ALA A 181 -9.06 4.46 1.29
CA ALA A 181 -10.28 5.06 0.76
C ALA A 181 -10.22 5.29 -0.77
N ASP A 182 -9.02 5.31 -1.35
CA ASP A 182 -8.82 5.44 -2.79
C ASP A 182 -9.08 4.13 -3.57
N LEU A 183 -9.31 3.01 -2.87
CA LEU A 183 -9.65 1.72 -3.48
C LEU A 183 -11.14 1.67 -3.82
N LYS A 184 -11.46 1.34 -5.08
CA LYS A 184 -12.83 1.37 -5.60
C LYS A 184 -13.65 0.15 -5.21
N THR A 185 -13.05 -1.02 -5.38
CA THR A 185 -13.67 -2.36 -5.33
C THR A 185 -13.06 -3.25 -4.26
N LEU A 186 -11.76 -3.10 -3.95
CA LEU A 186 -11.14 -3.85 -2.86
C LEU A 186 -11.45 -3.17 -1.51
N LYS A 187 -12.23 -3.85 -0.67
CA LYS A 187 -12.74 -3.37 0.62
C LYS A 187 -12.30 -4.28 1.77
N ALA A 188 -12.62 -3.86 2.98
CA ALA A 188 -12.29 -4.58 4.22
C ALA A 188 -12.88 -6.00 4.33
N THR A 189 -13.80 -6.39 3.43
CA THR A 189 -14.38 -7.74 3.39
C THR A 189 -13.95 -8.57 2.18
N GLY A 190 -13.34 -7.97 1.15
CA GLY A 190 -13.02 -8.63 -0.11
C GLY A 190 -13.19 -7.70 -1.31
N ILE A 191 -13.49 -8.28 -2.48
CA ILE A 191 -13.70 -7.56 -3.73
C ILE A 191 -15.21 -7.32 -3.93
N GLU A 192 -15.67 -6.11 -3.61
CA GLU A 192 -17.07 -5.71 -3.54
C GLU A 192 -17.85 -5.97 -4.84
N THR A 193 -17.20 -5.82 -5.99
CA THR A 193 -17.83 -6.02 -7.31
C THR A 193 -17.97 -7.48 -7.71
N MET A 194 -17.49 -8.44 -6.91
CA MET A 194 -17.53 -9.87 -7.20
C MET A 194 -18.46 -10.58 -6.21
N THR A 195 -19.76 -10.30 -6.31
CA THR A 195 -20.76 -10.70 -5.29
C THR A 195 -21.33 -12.10 -5.48
N SER A 196 -21.22 -12.63 -6.69
CA SER A 196 -21.70 -13.95 -7.10
C SER A 196 -20.91 -14.43 -8.31
N ASP A 197 -21.27 -15.61 -8.82
CA ASP A 197 -20.69 -16.14 -10.05
C ASP A 197 -21.34 -15.48 -11.27
N GLU A 198 -21.03 -14.20 -11.46
CA GLU A 198 -21.62 -13.36 -12.50
C GLU A 198 -21.03 -13.73 -13.87
N THR A 199 -21.92 -13.90 -14.84
CA THR A 199 -21.57 -14.22 -16.22
C THR A 199 -20.80 -13.05 -16.85
N LEU A 200 -19.63 -13.36 -17.41
CA LEU A 200 -18.78 -12.41 -18.14
C LEU A 200 -19.05 -12.44 -19.65
N THR A 201 -19.70 -13.49 -20.16
CA THR A 201 -20.03 -13.66 -21.58
C THR A 201 -21.29 -12.92 -22.00
N GLU A 202 -21.32 -12.44 -23.24
CA GLU A 202 -22.45 -11.76 -23.85
C GLU A 202 -23.38 -12.76 -24.57
N SER A 203 -24.65 -12.75 -24.18
CA SER A 203 -25.69 -13.63 -24.72
C SER A 203 -26.01 -13.37 -26.19
N THR A 204 -25.93 -12.11 -26.63
CA THR A 204 -26.20 -11.70 -28.01
C THR A 204 -25.07 -12.05 -28.98
N SER A 205 -23.86 -12.27 -28.47
CA SER A 205 -22.67 -12.61 -29.25
C SER A 205 -22.16 -14.00 -28.85
N ASN A 206 -22.90 -15.04 -29.20
CA ASN A 206 -22.68 -16.40 -28.68
C ASN A 206 -21.76 -17.31 -29.54
N ASN A 207 -21.24 -16.80 -30.66
CA ASN A 207 -20.49 -17.58 -31.65
C ASN A 207 -19.35 -16.78 -32.30
N ASN A 208 -18.61 -15.97 -31.54
CA ASN A 208 -17.61 -15.06 -32.12
C ASN A 208 -16.23 -15.13 -31.46
N CYS A 209 -16.07 -15.73 -30.27
CA CYS A 209 -14.79 -15.74 -29.57
C CYS A 209 -14.10 -17.09 -29.64
N ALA A 210 -12.94 -17.12 -30.31
CA ALA A 210 -12.07 -18.30 -30.38
C ALA A 210 -11.43 -18.64 -29.03
N PHE A 211 -11.27 -17.67 -28.12
CA PHE A 211 -10.69 -17.94 -26.80
C PHE A 211 -11.55 -18.87 -25.94
N LEU A 212 -12.89 -18.86 -26.05
CA LEU A 212 -13.74 -19.78 -25.27
C LEU A 212 -14.20 -21.00 -26.06
N ALA A 213 -13.69 -21.14 -27.28
CA ALA A 213 -13.98 -22.25 -28.15
C ALA A 213 -13.44 -23.56 -27.56
N SER A 214 -14.30 -24.57 -27.50
CA SER A 214 -13.92 -25.93 -27.14
C SER A 214 -14.45 -26.93 -28.16
N ASP A 215 -13.77 -28.06 -28.26
CA ASP A 215 -14.18 -29.18 -29.09
C ASP A 215 -14.01 -30.54 -28.38
N ASN A 216 -14.47 -31.60 -29.02
CA ASN A 216 -14.38 -32.98 -28.53
C ASN A 216 -12.96 -33.55 -28.71
N ASN A 217 -11.95 -32.92 -28.09
CA ASN A 217 -10.54 -33.32 -28.14
C ASN A 217 -9.92 -33.28 -29.56
N ASN A 218 -10.28 -32.29 -30.37
CA ASN A 218 -9.65 -32.05 -31.66
C ASN A 218 -8.51 -31.00 -31.50
N LYS A 219 -7.52 -31.04 -32.40
CA LYS A 219 -6.36 -30.14 -32.39
C LYS A 219 -6.72 -28.68 -32.75
N ASP A 220 -7.97 -28.43 -33.14
CA ASP A 220 -8.44 -27.18 -33.73
C ASP A 220 -8.96 -26.16 -32.68
N SER A 221 -8.96 -26.54 -31.39
CA SER A 221 -9.37 -25.68 -30.27
C SER A 221 -8.32 -25.64 -29.17
N LEU A 222 -8.23 -24.48 -28.50
CA LEU A 222 -7.36 -24.31 -27.33
C LEU A 222 -7.82 -25.16 -26.14
N TRP A 223 -9.13 -25.33 -25.99
CA TRP A 223 -9.73 -26.08 -24.90
C TRP A 223 -10.38 -27.35 -25.42
N HIS A 224 -10.36 -28.39 -24.60
CA HIS A 224 -10.95 -29.67 -24.94
C HIS A 224 -12.04 -30.07 -23.93
N ASP A 225 -13.18 -30.48 -24.45
CA ASP A 225 -14.29 -31.06 -23.70
C ASP A 225 -14.47 -32.51 -24.15
N GLY A 226 -13.71 -33.42 -23.53
CA GLY A 226 -13.84 -34.85 -23.82
C GLY A 226 -15.24 -35.34 -23.49
N ALA A 227 -15.89 -36.01 -24.44
CA ALA A 227 -17.30 -36.42 -24.38
C ALA A 227 -17.67 -37.07 -23.04
N GLY A 228 -18.37 -36.33 -22.17
CA GLY A 228 -18.90 -36.87 -20.92
C GLY A 228 -19.22 -35.83 -19.83
N ASP A 229 -18.35 -34.84 -19.60
CA ASP A 229 -18.49 -33.88 -18.49
C ASP A 229 -17.99 -32.49 -18.86
N THR A 230 -18.78 -31.44 -18.56
CA THR A 230 -18.36 -30.02 -18.63
C THR A 230 -17.00 -29.83 -17.97
N LYS A 231 -15.98 -29.48 -18.76
CA LYS A 231 -14.65 -29.14 -18.25
C LYS A 231 -14.59 -27.70 -17.81
N THR A 232 -13.90 -27.46 -16.70
CA THR A 232 -13.69 -26.10 -16.17
C THR A 232 -12.22 -25.78 -16.02
N ALA A 233 -11.86 -24.53 -16.31
CA ALA A 233 -10.55 -23.97 -15.99
C ALA A 233 -10.71 -22.73 -15.11
N THR A 234 -9.73 -22.44 -14.27
CA THR A 234 -9.72 -21.18 -13.50
C THR A 234 -8.50 -20.35 -13.89
N ILE A 235 -8.75 -19.13 -14.33
CA ILE A 235 -7.73 -18.18 -14.82
C ILE A 235 -7.80 -16.86 -14.04
N GLY A 236 -7.05 -15.85 -14.45
CA GLY A 236 -7.14 -14.51 -13.85
C GLY A 236 -6.83 -14.53 -12.35
N HIS A 237 -5.76 -15.22 -11.94
CA HIS A 237 -5.42 -15.45 -10.53
C HIS A 237 -6.48 -16.24 -9.72
N GLY A 238 -7.37 -16.99 -10.36
CA GLY A 238 -8.43 -17.69 -9.64
C GLY A 238 -9.75 -16.91 -9.55
N MET A 239 -9.82 -15.73 -10.18
CA MET A 239 -10.97 -14.83 -10.13
C MET A 239 -12.00 -15.08 -11.24
N ILE A 240 -11.65 -15.96 -12.20
CA ILE A 240 -12.47 -16.24 -13.37
C ILE A 240 -12.53 -17.75 -13.57
N THR A 241 -13.75 -18.29 -13.62
CA THR A 241 -14.02 -19.68 -13.97
C THR A 241 -14.51 -19.75 -15.40
N LEU A 242 -13.83 -20.54 -16.21
CA LEU A 242 -14.25 -20.92 -17.55
C LEU A 242 -14.94 -22.27 -17.47
N ALA A 243 -16.06 -22.42 -18.16
CA ALA A 243 -16.73 -23.69 -18.37
C ALA A 243 -16.89 -23.93 -19.87
N PHE A 244 -16.43 -25.09 -20.33
CA PHE A 244 -16.38 -25.47 -21.73
C PHE A 244 -17.49 -26.47 -22.05
N SER A 245 -17.99 -26.41 -23.28
CA SER A 245 -19.05 -27.30 -23.76
C SER A 245 -18.79 -27.75 -25.19
N ASN A 246 -19.12 -29.01 -25.48
CA ASN A 246 -19.25 -29.53 -26.84
C ASN A 246 -20.30 -28.77 -27.68
N THR A 247 -21.26 -28.11 -27.02
CA THR A 247 -22.17 -27.14 -27.62
C THR A 247 -21.52 -25.78 -27.48
N LYS A 248 -20.78 -25.36 -28.51
CA LYS A 248 -19.87 -24.20 -28.49
C LYS A 248 -20.51 -22.91 -27.96
N THR A 249 -21.80 -22.68 -28.25
CA THR A 249 -22.58 -21.51 -27.79
C THR A 249 -22.93 -21.54 -26.29
N ALA A 250 -22.69 -22.67 -25.62
CA ALA A 250 -22.95 -22.88 -24.20
C ALA A 250 -21.70 -22.78 -23.32
N SER A 251 -20.51 -22.57 -23.90
CA SER A 251 -19.32 -22.22 -23.12
C SER A 251 -19.55 -20.90 -22.37
N THR A 252 -19.10 -20.82 -21.12
CA THR A 252 -19.28 -19.63 -20.28
C THR A 252 -17.99 -19.22 -19.58
N ALA A 253 -17.90 -17.94 -19.27
CA ALA A 253 -16.94 -17.41 -18.32
C ALA A 253 -17.70 -16.70 -17.21
N LYS A 254 -17.30 -16.92 -15.96
CA LYS A 254 -17.92 -16.32 -14.78
C LYS A 254 -16.87 -15.76 -13.84
N THR A 255 -17.22 -14.72 -13.10
CA THR A 255 -16.42 -14.31 -11.95
C THR A 255 -16.50 -15.35 -10.83
N THR A 256 -15.51 -15.41 -9.97
CA THR A 256 -15.61 -16.11 -8.68
C THR A 256 -16.20 -15.16 -7.64
N LYS A 257 -17.13 -15.61 -6.79
CA LYS A 257 -17.59 -14.81 -5.64
C LYS A 257 -16.44 -14.49 -4.67
N LEU A 258 -16.08 -13.21 -4.52
CA LEU A 258 -14.96 -12.72 -3.71
C LEU A 258 -15.29 -11.51 -2.82
N ASN A 259 -16.57 -11.12 -2.70
CA ASN A 259 -16.98 -9.98 -1.87
C ASN A 259 -16.99 -10.24 -0.35
N ASN A 260 -16.88 -11.52 0.05
CA ASN A 260 -16.89 -11.95 1.45
C ASN A 260 -15.74 -12.92 1.73
N ILE A 261 -14.51 -12.46 1.50
CA ILE A 261 -13.28 -13.19 1.83
C ILE A 261 -13.04 -13.14 3.35
N GLY A 262 -13.30 -12.01 3.99
CA GLY A 262 -13.00 -11.81 5.40
C GLY A 262 -13.70 -10.59 6.01
N THR A 263 -13.16 -10.10 7.12
CA THR A 263 -13.65 -8.93 7.83
C THR A 263 -12.47 -8.08 8.34
N ALA A 264 -12.57 -6.76 8.22
CA ALA A 264 -11.52 -5.84 8.66
C ALA A 264 -10.12 -6.22 8.14
N TRP A 265 -10.04 -6.65 6.87
CA TRP A 265 -8.79 -7.06 6.21
C TRP A 265 -8.15 -8.35 6.77
N THR A 266 -8.90 -9.13 7.53
CA THR A 266 -8.44 -10.41 8.10
C THR A 266 -9.31 -11.56 7.61
N THR A 267 -8.73 -12.75 7.46
CA THR A 267 -9.45 -13.97 7.11
C THR A 267 -8.76 -15.22 7.67
N THR A 268 -9.55 -16.22 8.03
CA THR A 268 -9.09 -17.58 8.38
C THR A 268 -9.26 -18.57 7.22
N LYS A 269 -9.86 -18.13 6.11
CA LYS A 269 -10.05 -18.95 4.92
C LYS A 269 -8.72 -19.24 4.27
N THR A 270 -8.67 -20.38 3.58
CA THR A 270 -7.49 -20.88 2.90
C THR A 270 -7.81 -21.06 1.42
N GLY A 271 -7.03 -20.40 0.58
CA GLY A 271 -7.25 -20.37 -0.86
C GLY A 271 -6.42 -19.24 -1.47
N ARG A 272 -6.16 -19.32 -2.77
CA ARG A 272 -5.29 -18.36 -3.47
C ARG A 272 -5.73 -16.90 -3.27
N ASN A 273 -7.03 -16.63 -3.42
CA ASN A 273 -7.57 -15.27 -3.24
C ASN A 273 -7.67 -14.87 -1.75
N ASP A 274 -7.82 -15.84 -0.84
CA ASP A 274 -7.81 -15.58 0.60
C ASP A 274 -6.39 -15.20 1.07
N GLU A 275 -5.36 -15.86 0.56
CA GLU A 275 -3.95 -15.54 0.81
C GLU A 275 -3.56 -14.18 0.23
N LEU A 276 -4.02 -13.87 -0.99
CA LEU A 276 -3.88 -12.53 -1.58
C LEU A 276 -4.48 -11.47 -0.66
N PHE A 277 -5.74 -11.65 -0.24
CA PHE A 277 -6.44 -10.73 0.64
C PHE A 277 -5.76 -10.58 2.00
N LYS A 278 -5.35 -11.69 2.63
CA LYS A 278 -4.64 -11.70 3.90
C LYS A 278 -3.31 -10.94 3.82
N THR A 279 -2.55 -11.14 2.74
CA THR A 279 -1.25 -10.49 2.54
C THR A 279 -1.42 -8.98 2.34
N ILE A 280 -2.39 -8.56 1.53
CA ILE A 280 -2.72 -7.13 1.37
C ILE A 280 -3.24 -6.55 2.70
N GLY A 281 -4.05 -7.33 3.41
CA GLY A 281 -4.62 -6.93 4.69
C GLY A 281 -3.57 -6.64 5.75
N ALA A 282 -2.53 -7.48 5.84
CA ALA A 282 -1.39 -7.25 6.74
C ALA A 282 -0.74 -5.88 6.52
N LEU A 283 -0.55 -5.45 5.26
CA LEU A 283 -0.05 -4.10 4.97
C LEU A 283 -1.05 -3.04 5.41
N ILE A 284 -2.33 -3.20 5.06
CA ILE A 284 -3.37 -2.21 5.34
C ILE A 284 -3.51 -1.97 6.83
N THR A 285 -3.54 -3.03 7.64
CA THR A 285 -3.70 -2.98 9.10
C THR A 285 -2.42 -2.60 9.83
N ALA A 286 -1.25 -2.69 9.20
CA ALA A 286 0.00 -2.25 9.82
C ALA A 286 -0.03 -0.74 10.08
N ALA A 287 -0.12 -0.33 11.35
CA ALA A 287 -0.10 1.06 11.76
C ALA A 287 1.36 1.51 11.94
N PRO A 288 1.86 2.47 11.12
CA PRO A 288 3.20 3.01 11.33
C PRO A 288 3.26 3.81 12.63
N VAL A 289 4.35 3.66 13.37
CA VAL A 289 4.69 4.51 14.50
C VAL A 289 4.77 5.95 14.01
N TYR A 290 4.06 6.82 14.73
CA TYR A 290 4.05 8.25 14.44
C TYR A 290 4.77 9.00 15.57
N CYS A 291 5.90 9.62 15.23
CA CYS A 291 6.66 10.45 16.16
C CYS A 291 6.33 11.94 16.06
N GLY A 292 5.69 12.34 14.96
CA GLY A 292 5.51 13.74 14.54
C GLY A 292 5.87 13.85 13.06
N ASP A 293 5.31 14.82 12.36
CA ASP A 293 5.61 15.08 10.93
C ASP A 293 6.72 16.11 10.73
N SER A 294 7.15 16.75 11.82
CA SER A 294 8.18 17.78 11.88
C SER A 294 8.92 17.71 13.21
N LYS A 295 10.11 18.31 13.27
CA LYS A 295 10.91 18.44 14.50
C LYS A 295 10.06 19.10 15.60
N GLU A 296 9.36 20.18 15.27
CA GLU A 296 8.53 20.96 16.18
C GLU A 296 7.37 20.13 16.72
N ALA A 297 6.60 19.46 15.86
CA ALA A 297 5.51 18.58 16.31
C ALA A 297 6.02 17.43 17.20
N THR A 298 7.22 16.93 16.92
CA THR A 298 7.84 15.87 17.72
C THR A 298 8.31 16.38 19.08
N ILE A 299 8.91 17.58 19.14
CA ILE A 299 9.26 18.24 20.40
C ILE A 299 8.00 18.47 21.23
N GLU A 300 6.94 19.03 20.64
CA GLU A 300 5.65 19.26 21.31
C GLU A 300 5.05 17.97 21.85
N LYS A 301 5.16 16.88 21.10
CA LYS A 301 4.72 15.55 21.53
C LYS A 301 5.49 15.03 22.75
N PHE A 302 6.81 15.23 22.82
CA PHE A 302 7.64 14.62 23.86
C PHE A 302 7.99 15.53 25.03
N ILE A 303 7.73 16.83 24.93
CA ILE A 303 7.86 17.80 26.03
C ILE A 303 6.54 17.99 26.80
N GLN A 304 5.63 17.01 26.73
CA GLN A 304 4.42 17.00 27.55
C GLN A 304 4.77 16.80 29.02
N ALA A 305 4.10 17.54 29.90
CA ALA A 305 4.42 17.54 31.32
C ALA A 305 4.25 16.16 31.98
N ALA A 306 3.20 15.43 31.61
CA ALA A 306 2.96 14.08 32.12
C ALA A 306 4.04 13.09 31.65
N ASP A 307 4.33 13.05 30.35
CA ASP A 307 5.30 12.12 29.76
C ASP A 307 6.73 12.36 30.27
N THR A 308 7.09 13.63 30.46
CA THR A 308 8.39 14.01 31.03
C THR A 308 8.47 13.68 32.52
N ALA A 309 7.42 13.95 33.30
CA ALA A 309 7.34 13.56 34.70
C ALA A 309 7.48 12.03 34.88
N GLU A 310 6.78 11.24 34.07
CA GLU A 310 6.87 9.78 34.11
C GLU A 310 8.30 9.30 33.81
N ALA A 311 8.95 9.90 32.81
CA ALA A 311 10.31 9.55 32.40
C ALA A 311 11.41 9.87 33.43
N ILE A 312 11.17 10.83 34.34
CA ILE A 312 12.14 11.23 35.38
C ILE A 312 11.84 10.68 36.78
N THR A 313 10.82 9.84 36.94
CA THR A 313 10.46 9.26 38.24
C THR A 313 11.61 8.51 38.92
N GLY A 314 12.51 7.91 38.12
CA GLY A 314 13.72 7.22 38.59
C GLY A 314 14.75 8.12 39.29
N LEU A 315 14.66 9.44 39.16
CA LEU A 315 15.52 10.40 39.88
C LEU A 315 15.12 10.53 41.37
N PHE A 316 13.90 10.09 41.72
CA PHE A 316 13.34 10.29 43.05
C PHE A 316 13.32 9.00 43.86
N LYS A 317 13.58 9.12 45.16
CA LYS A 317 13.23 8.09 46.15
C LYS A 317 11.82 8.39 46.71
N PRO A 318 11.02 7.37 47.06
CA PRO A 318 9.75 7.58 47.73
C PRO A 318 9.93 8.39 49.01
N LYS A 319 9.04 9.35 49.27
CA LYS A 319 8.99 10.11 50.54
C LYS A 319 7.71 9.74 51.29
N PRO A 320 7.68 9.83 52.63
CA PRO A 320 6.46 9.64 53.39
C PRO A 320 5.34 10.55 52.85
N GLY A 321 4.22 9.95 52.44
CA GLY A 321 3.06 10.67 51.89
C GLY A 321 3.19 11.20 50.46
N LYS A 322 4.27 10.88 49.72
CA LYS A 322 4.43 11.27 48.30
C LYS A 322 5.12 10.19 47.46
N SER A 323 4.47 9.82 46.36
CA SER A 323 5.03 8.95 45.32
C SER A 323 6.17 9.63 44.54
N THR A 324 6.95 8.84 43.79
CA THR A 324 7.99 9.37 42.90
C THR A 324 7.40 10.12 41.70
N LEU A 325 6.21 9.72 41.23
CA LEU A 325 5.49 10.41 40.16
C LEU A 325 4.96 11.77 40.60
N GLU A 326 4.43 11.88 41.82
CA GLU A 326 4.02 13.19 42.38
C GLU A 326 5.21 14.13 42.51
N GLN A 327 6.36 13.63 42.98
CA GLN A 327 7.59 14.42 43.06
C GLN A 327 8.11 14.88 41.69
N ALA A 328 8.08 13.99 40.69
CA ALA A 328 8.46 14.34 39.31
C ALA A 328 7.48 15.35 38.69
N THR A 329 6.19 15.20 38.93
CA THR A 329 5.16 16.15 38.48
C THR A 329 5.37 17.52 39.12
N GLU A 330 5.64 17.58 40.42
CA GLU A 330 5.98 18.83 41.13
C GLU A 330 7.22 19.50 40.55
N LEU A 331 8.25 18.73 40.18
CA LEU A 331 9.44 19.25 39.53
C LEU A 331 9.10 19.92 38.20
N VAL A 332 8.39 19.23 37.31
CA VAL A 332 7.98 19.76 36.00
C VAL A 332 7.11 21.02 36.17
N ASN A 333 6.16 21.00 37.11
CA ASN A 333 5.31 22.14 37.44
C ASN A 333 6.12 23.34 37.95
N SER A 334 7.15 23.10 38.76
CA SER A 334 8.01 24.16 39.31
C SER A 334 8.85 24.84 38.22
N ILE A 335 9.34 24.08 37.25
CA ILE A 335 10.09 24.60 36.09
C ILE A 335 9.20 25.52 35.27
N ALA A 336 7.98 25.07 34.95
CA ALA A 336 7.00 25.86 34.21
C ALA A 336 6.34 26.98 35.04
N LYS A 337 6.59 27.04 36.35
CA LYS A 337 5.95 27.96 37.31
C LYS A 337 4.41 27.92 37.23
N LYS A 338 3.86 26.73 37.00
CA LYS A 338 2.43 26.49 36.76
C LYS A 338 2.02 25.13 37.31
N SER A 339 0.85 25.03 37.93
CA SER A 339 0.36 23.79 38.57
C SER A 339 -0.06 22.69 37.60
N ALA A 340 -0.31 23.03 36.34
CA ALA A 340 -0.64 22.11 35.26
C ALA A 340 -0.14 22.72 33.93
N PRO A 341 1.18 22.61 33.63
CA PRO A 341 1.73 23.15 32.41
C PRO A 341 1.35 22.28 31.21
N GLY A 342 1.05 22.95 30.10
CA GLY A 342 0.98 22.32 28.78
C GLY A 342 2.37 22.27 28.15
N HIS A 343 2.46 21.57 27.01
CA HIS A 343 3.69 21.54 26.21
C HIS A 343 4.16 22.94 25.78
N GLU A 344 3.25 23.90 25.55
CA GLU A 344 3.61 25.28 25.20
C GLU A 344 4.42 25.99 26.30
N ASP A 345 4.08 25.73 27.57
CA ASP A 345 4.76 26.34 28.72
C ASP A 345 6.23 25.86 28.77
N LEU A 346 6.44 24.56 28.61
CA LEU A 346 7.77 23.94 28.59
C LEU A 346 8.55 24.27 27.32
N LYS A 347 7.88 24.34 26.16
CA LYS A 347 8.47 24.75 24.89
C LYS A 347 8.96 26.20 24.94
N SER A 348 8.21 27.11 25.58
CA SER A 348 8.65 28.50 25.73
C SER A 348 9.95 28.64 26.54
N LEU A 349 10.18 27.73 27.50
CA LEU A 349 11.44 27.65 28.24
C LEU A 349 12.55 27.05 27.36
N LEU A 350 12.25 25.97 26.65
CA LEU A 350 13.16 25.32 25.70
C LEU A 350 13.68 26.32 24.66
N ASP A 351 12.80 27.12 24.08
CA ASP A 351 13.13 28.10 23.03
C ASP A 351 14.10 29.19 23.51
N LYS A 352 14.17 29.44 24.83
CA LYS A 352 15.05 30.43 25.46
C LYS A 352 16.40 29.85 25.88
N VAL A 353 16.59 28.53 25.78
CA VAL A 353 17.88 27.92 26.10
C VAL A 353 18.95 28.48 25.16
N LYS A 354 20.06 28.93 25.74
CA LYS A 354 21.17 29.52 24.99
C LYS A 354 22.16 28.43 24.60
N ILE A 355 22.26 28.15 23.31
CA ILE A 355 23.21 27.18 22.77
C ILE A 355 24.52 27.90 22.41
N PRO A 356 25.69 27.39 22.85
CA PRO A 356 26.97 27.90 22.38
C PRO A 356 27.14 27.61 20.89
N LYS A 357 27.57 28.61 20.14
CA LYS A 357 27.83 28.59 18.70
C LYS A 357 29.21 29.15 18.44
N ILE A 358 30.03 28.42 17.70
CA ILE A 358 31.34 28.89 17.27
C ILE A 358 31.18 29.54 15.89
N GLU A 359 31.41 30.85 15.82
CA GLU A 359 31.50 31.62 14.58
C GLU A 359 32.88 32.29 14.55
N ASP A 360 33.64 32.08 13.48
CA ASP A 360 34.98 32.67 13.27
C ASP A 360 35.96 32.42 14.46
N GLY A 361 35.85 31.26 15.09
CA GLY A 361 36.68 30.89 16.25
C GLY A 361 36.28 31.54 17.58
N ILE A 362 35.16 32.28 17.62
CA ILE A 362 34.62 32.92 18.82
C ILE A 362 33.35 32.18 19.25
N ALA A 363 33.30 31.78 20.52
CA ALA A 363 32.08 31.26 21.13
C ALA A 363 31.08 32.40 21.39
N LYS A 364 29.92 32.34 20.72
CA LYS A 364 28.74 33.18 20.99
C LYS A 364 27.60 32.31 21.50
N ALA A 365 26.64 32.90 22.17
CA ALA A 365 25.43 32.21 22.62
C ALA A 365 24.24 32.66 21.79
N GLU A 366 23.47 31.71 21.25
CA GLU A 366 22.25 31.98 20.47
C GLU A 366 21.06 31.23 21.10
N GLU A 367 19.88 31.84 21.11
CA GLU A 367 18.66 31.16 21.58
C GLU A 367 18.32 29.99 20.67
N LEU A 368 17.94 28.85 21.26
CA LEU A 368 17.69 27.59 20.56
C LEU A 368 16.70 27.75 19.39
N LYS A 369 15.68 28.59 19.55
CA LYS A 369 14.68 28.87 18.49
C LYS A 369 15.30 29.48 17.21
N ASN A 370 16.46 30.12 17.31
CA ASN A 370 17.17 30.76 16.20
C ASN A 370 18.24 29.84 15.59
N VAL A 371 18.54 28.70 16.22
CA VAL A 371 19.54 27.75 15.74
C VAL A 371 18.99 26.97 14.54
N LYS A 372 19.66 27.13 13.39
CA LYS A 372 19.40 26.30 12.20
C LYS A 372 20.19 25.00 12.32
N TRP A 373 19.47 23.91 12.54
CA TRP A 373 20.04 22.56 12.54
C TRP A 373 20.21 22.10 11.09
N GLU A 374 21.42 22.20 10.54
CA GLU A 374 21.75 21.58 9.25
C GLU A 374 21.89 20.07 9.47
N THR A 375 20.93 19.31 8.96
CA THR A 375 20.85 17.84 9.09
C THR A 375 21.99 17.09 8.36
N GLU A 376 22.89 17.78 7.67
CA GLU A 376 24.05 17.18 6.99
C GLU A 376 25.31 17.08 7.85
N SER A 377 25.35 17.64 9.06
CA SER A 377 26.55 17.60 9.91
C SER A 377 26.23 17.34 11.37
N THR A 378 26.02 16.06 11.71
CA THR A 378 26.21 15.58 13.09
C THR A 378 27.62 15.87 13.63
N ASP A 379 28.59 16.17 12.76
CA ASP A 379 29.97 16.48 13.12
C ASP A 379 30.14 17.83 13.84
N ARG A 380 29.22 18.80 13.65
CA ARG A 380 29.28 20.08 14.39
C ARG A 380 28.71 20.00 15.82
N ILE A 381 27.90 18.99 16.13
CA ILE A 381 27.32 18.83 17.48
C ILE A 381 28.40 18.41 18.48
N ILE A 382 29.37 17.59 18.06
CA ILE A 382 30.47 17.13 18.92
C ILE A 382 31.68 18.07 18.84
N GLY A 383 31.90 18.77 17.72
CA GLY A 383 33.04 19.69 17.58
C GLY A 383 32.89 21.05 18.29
N SER A 384 31.75 21.32 18.93
CA SER A 384 31.47 22.57 19.66
C SER A 384 31.09 22.39 21.13
N LEU A 385 31.04 21.14 21.60
CA LEU A 385 31.07 20.73 23.01
C LEU A 385 32.50 20.32 23.38
#